data_AF-A0A5C9BLZ7-F1
#
_entry.id   AF-A0A5C9BLZ7-F1
#
_cell.length_a   1.000
_cell.length_b   1.000
_cell.length_c   1.000
_cell.angle_alpha   90.00
_cell.angle_beta   90.00
_cell.angle_gamma   90.00
#
_symmetry.space_group_name_H-M   'P 1'
#
loop_
_entity.id
_entity.type
_entity.pdbx_description
1 polymer ?
#
loop_
_entity_poly.entity_id
_entity_poly.type
_entity_poly.pdbx_seq_one_letter_code
_entity_poly.pdbx_strand_id
1 'polypeptide(L)'
;MNEELEKIYAKIGEMEREITNLRQGYIIVNQRYNKSLESLKVLTSFATQAAKRSAAATELSLQAARNSVTAAKEAALESAITAANAAADAASTAALAAVESAAAAAAAASAAATASAQQAEQAVLQSAAEAAEASRIAAVCAAEAAGLAFEVSAMTRSPKQS
;
A
#
# COMPACT_ATOMS: atom_id res chain seq x y z
N MET A 1 37.40 58.74 -11.48
CA MET A 1 37.59 58.08 -10.16
C MET A 1 36.32 58.07 -9.32
N ASN A 2 35.61 59.19 -9.11
CA ASN A 2 34.35 59.19 -8.34
C ASN A 2 33.19 58.43 -9.02
N GLU A 3 32.95 58.62 -10.32
CA GLU A 3 31.86 57.93 -11.03
C GLU A 3 32.02 56.40 -11.09
N GLU A 4 33.26 55.90 -11.22
CA GLU A 4 33.51 54.46 -11.21
C GLU A 4 33.28 53.88 -9.82
N LEU A 5 33.66 54.61 -8.77
CA LEU A 5 33.42 54.23 -7.39
C LEU A 5 31.91 54.17 -7.08
N GLU A 6 31.14 55.16 -7.55
CA GLU A 6 29.67 55.16 -7.44
C GLU A 6 29.03 53.98 -8.18
N LYS A 7 29.50 53.67 -9.39
CA LYS A 7 29.04 52.49 -10.15
C LYS A 7 29.32 51.18 -9.41
N ILE A 8 30.49 51.06 -8.77
CA ILE A 8 30.85 49.88 -7.97
C ILE A 8 29.92 49.75 -6.76
N TYR A 9 29.68 50.83 -6.01
CA TYR A 9 28.76 50.79 -4.87
C TYR A 9 27.32 50.46 -5.27
N ALA A 10 26.85 50.97 -6.41
CA ALA A 10 25.56 50.61 -6.95
C ALA A 10 25.47 49.10 -7.26
N LYS A 11 26.51 48.53 -7.87
CA LYS A 11 26.61 47.09 -8.17
C LYS A 11 26.62 46.22 -6.91
N ILE A 12 27.35 46.63 -5.87
CA ILE A 12 27.37 45.95 -4.57
C ILE A 12 25.97 45.96 -3.95
N GLY A 13 25.28 47.11 -3.98
CA GLY A 13 23.91 47.22 -3.48
C GLY A 13 22.91 46.35 -4.25
N GLU A 14 23.08 46.19 -5.57
CA GLU A 14 22.31 45.22 -6.37
C GLU A 14 22.58 43.78 -5.94
N MET A 15 23.85 43.40 -5.79
CA MET A 15 24.25 42.05 -5.35
C MET A 15 23.74 41.73 -3.94
N GLU A 16 23.78 42.68 -3.00
CA GLU A 16 23.25 42.49 -1.65
C GLU A 16 21.74 42.24 -1.66
N ARG A 17 21.00 42.94 -2.54
CA ARG A 17 19.56 42.68 -2.74
C ARG A 17 19.32 41.30 -3.35
N GLU A 18 20.08 40.91 -4.37
CA GLU A 18 19.96 39.57 -4.97
C GLU A 18 20.25 38.46 -3.96
N ILE A 19 21.29 38.59 -3.13
CA ILE A 19 21.61 37.64 -2.06
C ILE A 19 20.47 37.57 -1.04
N THR A 20 19.91 38.71 -0.67
CA THR A 20 18.77 38.77 0.27
C THR A 20 17.54 38.07 -0.31
N ASN A 21 17.23 38.34 -1.58
CA ASN A 21 16.12 37.68 -2.29
C ASN A 21 16.35 36.18 -2.42
N LEU A 22 17.58 35.74 -2.71
CA LEU A 22 17.92 34.33 -2.82
C LEU A 22 17.77 33.61 -1.48
N ARG A 23 18.21 34.23 -0.38
CA ARG A 23 18.03 33.71 0.98
C ARG A 23 16.55 33.59 1.35
N GLN A 24 15.75 34.61 1.06
CA GLN A 24 14.30 34.56 1.29
C GLN A 24 13.63 33.47 0.44
N GLY A 25 13.99 33.38 -0.84
CA GLY A 25 13.52 32.31 -1.73
C GLY A 25 13.86 30.93 -1.19
N TYR A 26 15.11 30.72 -0.74
CA TYR A 26 15.54 29.47 -0.14
C TYR A 26 14.72 29.10 1.11
N ILE A 27 14.46 30.06 2.01
CA ILE A 27 13.65 29.83 3.21
C ILE A 27 12.24 29.35 2.83
N ILE A 28 11.60 30.02 1.87
CA ILE A 28 10.24 29.66 1.43
C ILE A 28 10.22 28.26 0.80
N VAL A 29 11.20 27.95 -0.05
CA VAL A 29 11.32 26.63 -0.68
C VAL A 29 11.55 25.55 0.38
N ASN A 30 12.44 25.79 1.34
CA ASN A 30 12.71 24.84 2.43
C ASN A 30 11.48 24.61 3.33
N GLN A 31 10.69 25.66 3.62
CA GLN A 31 9.43 25.52 4.37
C GLN A 31 8.40 24.67 3.63
N ARG A 32 8.20 24.92 2.32
CA ARG A 32 7.28 24.11 1.50
C ARG A 32 7.77 22.67 1.39
N TYR A 33 9.07 22.49 1.23
CA TYR A 33 9.73 21.20 1.19
C TYR A 33 9.46 20.38 2.46
N ASN A 34 9.68 20.95 3.64
CA ASN A 34 9.43 20.25 4.91
C ASN A 34 7.95 19.85 5.07
N LYS A 35 7.01 20.70 4.65
CA LYS A 35 5.57 20.39 4.67
C LYS A 35 5.20 19.23 3.73
N SER A 36 5.76 19.21 2.52
CA SER A 36 5.53 18.10 1.59
C SER A 36 6.10 16.79 2.13
N LEU A 37 7.28 16.82 2.73
CA LEU A 37 7.91 15.66 3.33
C LEU A 37 7.12 15.12 4.53
N GLU A 38 6.60 16.00 5.39
CA GLU A 38 5.68 15.59 6.47
C GLU A 38 4.41 14.93 5.90
N SER A 39 3.85 15.48 4.84
CA SER A 39 2.67 14.91 4.18
C SER A 39 2.95 13.53 3.58
N LEU A 40 4.12 13.34 2.97
CA LEU A 40 4.55 12.04 2.44
C LEU A 40 4.73 11.01 3.55
N LYS A 41 5.30 11.38 4.71
CA LYS A 41 5.41 10.47 5.87
C LYS A 41 4.05 9.98 6.34
N VAL A 42 3.11 10.90 6.50
CA VAL A 42 1.75 10.59 6.94
C VAL A 42 1.06 9.67 5.92
N LEU A 43 1.15 9.99 4.63
CA LEU A 43 0.58 9.18 3.56
C LEU A 43 1.16 7.77 3.54
N THR A 44 2.50 7.63 3.62
CA THR A 44 3.16 6.32 3.66
C THR A 44 2.73 5.54 4.89
N SER A 45 2.63 6.16 6.06
CA SER A 45 2.15 5.48 7.28
C SER A 45 0.72 4.95 7.10
N PHE A 46 -0.18 5.74 6.55
CA PHE A 46 -1.55 5.30 6.27
C PHE A 46 -1.60 4.19 5.23
N ALA A 47 -0.82 4.29 4.16
CA ALA A 47 -0.71 3.26 3.15
C ALA A 47 -0.19 1.93 3.72
N THR A 48 0.85 1.98 4.57
CA THR A 48 1.37 0.79 5.26
C THR A 48 0.34 0.19 6.21
N GLN A 49 -0.38 1.01 6.98
CA GLN A 49 -1.45 0.53 7.86
C GLN A 49 -2.60 -0.10 7.08
N ALA A 50 -3.00 0.50 5.95
CA ALA A 50 -4.02 -0.06 5.06
C ALA A 50 -3.58 -1.42 4.53
N ALA A 51 -2.34 -1.54 4.02
CA ALA A 51 -1.80 -2.82 3.55
C ALA A 51 -1.81 -3.91 4.64
N LYS A 52 -1.40 -3.57 5.87
CA LYS A 52 -1.44 -4.51 7.02
C LYS A 52 -2.86 -4.94 7.38
N ARG A 53 -3.82 -4.02 7.36
CA ARG A 53 -5.24 -4.34 7.61
C ARG A 53 -5.82 -5.22 6.52
N SER A 54 -5.49 -4.95 5.27
CA SER A 54 -5.89 -5.79 4.14
C SER A 54 -5.30 -7.20 4.23
N ALA A 55 -4.04 -7.33 4.68
CA ALA A 55 -3.42 -8.63 4.95
C ALA A 55 -4.17 -9.43 6.04
N ALA A 56 -4.53 -8.78 7.15
CA ALA A 56 -5.35 -9.42 8.18
C ALA A 56 -6.73 -9.83 7.65
N ALA A 57 -7.37 -9.00 6.80
CA ALA A 57 -8.63 -9.34 6.18
C ALA A 57 -8.52 -10.57 5.26
N THR A 58 -7.44 -10.69 4.48
CA THR A 58 -7.18 -11.89 3.67
C THR A 58 -6.95 -13.15 4.49
N GLU A 59 -6.28 -13.06 5.64
CA GLU A 59 -6.09 -14.21 6.54
C GLU A 59 -7.44 -14.71 7.09
N LEU A 60 -8.33 -13.79 7.46
CA LEU A 60 -9.69 -14.12 7.89
C LEU A 60 -10.50 -14.77 6.76
N SER A 61 -10.41 -14.25 5.53
CA SER A 61 -11.03 -14.86 4.36
C SER A 61 -10.49 -16.26 4.08
N LEU A 62 -9.18 -16.48 4.22
CA LEU A 62 -8.57 -17.81 4.11
C LEU A 62 -9.12 -18.77 5.18
N GLN A 63 -9.24 -18.32 6.42
CA GLN A 63 -9.83 -19.13 7.49
C GLN A 63 -11.30 -19.48 7.19
N ALA A 64 -12.08 -18.54 6.66
CA ALA A 64 -13.45 -18.79 6.23
C ALA A 64 -13.52 -19.82 5.09
N ALA A 65 -12.60 -19.75 4.12
CA ALA A 65 -12.49 -20.73 3.05
C ALA A 65 -12.13 -22.13 3.59
N ARG A 66 -11.17 -22.23 4.53
CA ARG A 66 -10.82 -23.49 5.20
C ARG A 66 -12.00 -24.11 5.94
N ASN A 67 -12.74 -23.29 6.69
CA ASN A 67 -13.94 -23.75 7.41
C ASN A 67 -15.04 -24.21 6.44
N SER A 68 -15.14 -23.57 5.28
CA SER A 68 -16.09 -23.98 4.24
C SER A 68 -15.70 -25.35 3.65
N VAL A 69 -14.41 -25.59 3.40
CA VAL A 69 -13.91 -26.91 2.96
C VAL A 69 -14.18 -28.00 3.98
N THR A 70 -13.93 -27.76 5.28
CA THR A 70 -14.19 -28.75 6.32
C THR A 70 -15.68 -29.06 6.42
N ALA A 71 -16.54 -28.03 6.40
CA ALA A 71 -17.99 -28.21 6.38
C ALA A 71 -18.46 -29.00 5.15
N ALA A 72 -17.88 -28.75 3.96
CA ALA A 72 -18.20 -29.51 2.75
C ALA A 72 -17.79 -30.99 2.83
N LYS A 73 -16.64 -31.29 3.45
CA LYS A 73 -16.14 -32.66 3.64
C LYS A 73 -17.01 -33.48 4.61
N GLU A 74 -17.52 -32.84 5.65
CA GLU A 74 -18.37 -33.47 6.67
C GLU A 74 -19.85 -33.56 6.25
N ALA A 75 -20.26 -32.75 5.26
CA ALA A 75 -21.63 -32.70 4.80
C ALA A 75 -22.04 -33.98 4.04
N ALA A 76 -23.11 -34.62 4.53
CA ALA A 76 -23.77 -35.72 3.82
C ALA A 76 -24.78 -35.23 2.75
N LEU A 77 -25.31 -34.02 2.92
CA LEU A 77 -26.35 -33.42 2.08
C LEU A 77 -25.74 -32.54 0.99
N GLU A 78 -26.18 -32.74 -0.26
CA GLU A 78 -25.73 -31.97 -1.42
C GLU A 78 -26.01 -30.45 -1.27
N SER A 79 -27.13 -30.08 -0.65
CA SER A 79 -27.49 -28.68 -0.36
C SER A 79 -26.49 -27.99 0.59
N ALA A 80 -25.92 -28.74 1.54
CA ALA A 80 -24.91 -28.22 2.45
C ALA A 80 -23.56 -28.05 1.74
N ILE A 81 -23.21 -28.94 0.81
CA ILE A 81 -22.00 -28.83 -0.03
C ILE A 81 -22.11 -27.63 -0.98
N THR A 82 -23.29 -27.39 -1.58
CA THR A 82 -23.51 -26.21 -2.44
C THR A 82 -23.45 -24.90 -1.66
N ALA A 83 -24.01 -24.85 -0.44
CA ALA A 83 -23.89 -23.69 0.43
C ALA A 83 -22.43 -23.42 0.83
N ALA A 84 -21.67 -24.47 1.17
CA ALA A 84 -20.25 -24.37 1.47
C ALA A 84 -19.43 -23.89 0.27
N ASN A 85 -19.79 -24.31 -0.95
CA ASN A 85 -19.13 -23.83 -2.16
C ASN A 85 -19.35 -22.34 -2.38
N ALA A 86 -20.60 -21.86 -2.27
CA ALA A 86 -20.91 -20.45 -2.38
C ALA A 86 -20.19 -19.61 -1.32
N ALA A 87 -20.07 -20.13 -0.09
CA ALA A 87 -19.31 -19.48 0.98
C ALA A 87 -17.81 -19.41 0.68
N ALA A 88 -17.22 -20.49 0.16
CA ALA A 88 -15.81 -20.53 -0.22
C ALA A 88 -15.50 -19.57 -1.39
N ASP A 89 -16.37 -19.51 -2.41
CA ASP A 89 -16.25 -18.57 -3.52
C ASP A 89 -16.36 -17.12 -3.07
N ALA A 90 -17.30 -16.82 -2.15
CA ALA A 90 -17.44 -15.49 -1.57
C ALA A 90 -16.20 -15.10 -0.75
N ALA A 91 -15.65 -16.01 0.05
CA ALA A 91 -14.43 -15.79 0.82
C ALA A 91 -13.22 -15.56 -0.11
N SER A 92 -13.09 -16.35 -1.18
CA SER A 92 -12.06 -16.16 -2.20
C SER A 92 -12.17 -14.79 -2.88
N THR A 93 -13.37 -14.40 -3.31
CA THR A 93 -13.62 -13.09 -3.92
C THR A 93 -13.28 -11.95 -2.97
N ALA A 94 -13.68 -12.06 -1.70
CA ALA A 94 -13.34 -11.08 -0.68
C ALA A 94 -11.82 -11.00 -0.43
N ALA A 95 -11.12 -12.14 -0.45
CA ALA A 95 -9.67 -12.17 -0.34
C ALA A 95 -9.00 -11.45 -1.52
N LEU A 96 -9.43 -11.70 -2.76
CA LEU A 96 -8.88 -11.05 -3.95
C LEU A 96 -9.09 -9.52 -3.92
N ALA A 97 -10.27 -9.04 -3.53
CA ALA A 97 -10.53 -7.61 -3.37
C ALA A 97 -9.64 -6.97 -2.29
N ALA A 98 -9.41 -7.67 -1.17
CA ALA A 98 -8.52 -7.21 -0.12
C ALA A 98 -7.05 -7.18 -0.59
N VAL A 99 -6.59 -8.15 -1.40
CA VAL A 99 -5.25 -8.13 -2.01
C VAL A 99 -5.07 -6.95 -2.96
N GLU A 100 -6.05 -6.68 -3.81
CA GLU A 100 -5.98 -5.54 -4.74
C GLU A 100 -5.85 -4.22 -3.98
N SER A 101 -6.60 -4.08 -2.88
CA SER A 101 -6.45 -2.95 -1.95
C SER A 101 -5.06 -2.88 -1.32
N ALA A 102 -4.52 -4.01 -0.85
CA ALA A 102 -3.18 -4.09 -0.26
C ALA A 102 -2.09 -3.69 -1.28
N ALA A 103 -2.20 -4.17 -2.53
CA ALA A 103 -1.27 -3.88 -3.60
C ALA A 103 -1.29 -2.40 -4.00
N ALA A 104 -2.49 -1.81 -4.11
CA ALA A 104 -2.64 -0.38 -4.37
C ALA A 104 -2.02 0.47 -3.25
N ALA A 105 -2.25 0.09 -1.99
CA ALA A 105 -1.66 0.77 -0.84
C ALA A 105 -0.11 0.63 -0.83
N ALA A 106 0.43 -0.56 -1.09
CA ALA A 106 1.87 -0.78 -1.19
C ALA A 106 2.51 0.02 -2.33
N ALA A 107 1.84 0.12 -3.49
CA ALA A 107 2.29 0.95 -4.61
C ALA A 107 2.32 2.44 -4.24
N ALA A 108 1.29 2.94 -3.54
CA ALA A 108 1.27 4.31 -3.04
C ALA A 108 2.40 4.58 -2.02
N ALA A 109 2.64 3.64 -1.10
CA ALA A 109 3.74 3.72 -0.14
C ALA A 109 5.11 3.72 -0.84
N SER A 110 5.30 2.89 -1.87
CA SER A 110 6.52 2.83 -2.67
C SER A 110 6.75 4.12 -3.48
N ALA A 111 5.71 4.69 -4.08
CA ALA A 111 5.80 5.96 -4.78
C ALA A 111 6.18 7.11 -3.84
N ALA A 112 5.56 7.16 -2.65
CA ALA A 112 5.89 8.14 -1.62
C ALA A 112 7.32 7.95 -1.08
N ALA A 113 7.77 6.71 -0.91
CA ALA A 113 9.14 6.38 -0.52
C ALA A 113 10.16 6.75 -1.60
N THR A 114 9.86 6.56 -2.88
CA THR A 114 10.74 6.96 -3.99
C THR A 114 10.89 8.49 -4.04
N ALA A 115 9.78 9.22 -3.86
CA ALA A 115 9.80 10.67 -3.75
C ALA A 115 10.60 11.16 -2.52
N SER A 116 10.60 10.39 -1.43
CA SER A 116 11.34 10.69 -0.19
C SER A 116 12.76 10.13 -0.16
N ALA A 117 13.11 9.17 -1.02
CA ALA A 117 14.45 8.57 -1.12
C ALA A 117 15.45 9.55 -1.73
N GLN A 118 14.99 10.39 -2.66
CA GLN A 118 15.71 11.58 -3.12
C GLN A 118 15.99 12.57 -1.98
N GLN A 119 15.34 12.38 -0.82
CA GLN A 119 15.37 13.26 0.36
C GLN A 119 15.98 12.58 1.61
N ALA A 120 16.62 11.40 1.46
CA ALA A 120 17.33 10.65 2.51
C ALA A 120 16.49 10.20 3.73
N GLU A 121 15.19 9.96 3.55
CA GLU A 121 14.27 9.52 4.62
C GLU A 121 14.19 7.99 4.76
N GLN A 122 15.04 7.42 5.62
CA GLN A 122 15.11 5.96 5.83
C GLN A 122 13.81 5.37 6.42
N ALA A 123 13.09 6.13 7.27
CA ALA A 123 11.85 5.67 7.90
C ALA A 123 10.72 5.43 6.88
N VAL A 124 10.68 6.22 5.81
CA VAL A 124 9.69 6.08 4.73
C VAL A 124 10.00 4.85 3.88
N LEU A 125 11.28 4.60 3.59
CA LEU A 125 11.73 3.39 2.91
C LEU A 125 11.36 2.11 3.69
N GLN A 126 11.60 2.12 5.01
CA GLN A 126 11.23 1.00 5.88
C GLN A 126 9.71 0.77 5.88
N SER A 127 8.92 1.85 6.00
CA SER A 127 7.45 1.75 5.99
C SER A 127 6.92 1.18 4.66
N ALA A 128 7.52 1.57 3.54
CA ALA A 128 7.16 1.01 2.23
C ALA A 128 7.55 -0.47 2.09
N ALA A 129 8.71 -0.88 2.63
CA ALA A 129 9.09 -2.28 2.68
C ALA A 129 8.10 -3.12 3.51
N GLU A 130 7.65 -2.61 4.66
CA GLU A 130 6.62 -3.25 5.47
C GLU A 130 5.27 -3.37 4.74
N ALA A 131 4.89 -2.34 3.97
CA ALA A 131 3.67 -2.38 3.16
C ALA A 131 3.77 -3.44 2.05
N ALA A 132 4.93 -3.55 1.40
CA ALA A 132 5.18 -4.56 0.38
C ALA A 132 5.12 -5.98 0.96
N GLU A 133 5.71 -6.21 2.14
CA GLU A 133 5.65 -7.52 2.80
C GLU A 133 4.21 -7.87 3.22
N ALA A 134 3.45 -6.92 3.76
CA ALA A 134 2.03 -7.13 4.06
C ALA A 134 1.22 -7.50 2.80
N SER A 135 1.47 -6.81 1.68
CA SER A 135 0.84 -7.13 0.40
C SER A 135 1.24 -8.52 -0.12
N ARG A 136 2.48 -8.95 0.11
CA ARG A 136 2.96 -10.29 -0.25
C ARG A 136 2.23 -11.37 0.55
N ILE A 137 2.11 -11.18 1.87
CA ILE A 137 1.37 -12.10 2.74
C ILE A 137 -0.09 -12.19 2.29
N ALA A 138 -0.73 -11.04 2.04
CA ALA A 138 -2.12 -11.00 1.56
C ALA A 138 -2.30 -11.80 0.26
N ALA A 139 -1.38 -11.64 -0.70
CA ALA A 139 -1.42 -12.35 -1.97
C ALA A 139 -1.31 -13.88 -1.81
N VAL A 140 -0.42 -14.35 -0.92
CA VAL A 140 -0.28 -15.77 -0.60
C VAL A 140 -1.58 -16.32 0.01
N CYS A 141 -2.15 -15.63 0.99
CA CYS A 141 -3.41 -16.05 1.62
C CYS A 141 -4.58 -16.10 0.63
N ALA A 142 -4.70 -15.12 -0.27
CA ALA A 142 -5.76 -15.12 -1.27
C ALA A 142 -5.59 -16.24 -2.31
N ALA A 143 -4.35 -16.53 -2.73
CA ALA A 143 -4.08 -17.65 -3.63
C ALA A 143 -4.47 -18.99 -2.98
N GLU A 144 -4.17 -19.17 -1.70
CA GLU A 144 -4.58 -20.37 -0.96
C GLU A 144 -6.11 -20.44 -0.80
N ALA A 145 -6.77 -19.32 -0.48
CA ALA A 145 -8.24 -19.25 -0.38
C ALA A 145 -8.93 -19.61 -1.70
N ALA A 146 -8.38 -19.16 -2.84
CA ALA A 146 -8.87 -19.51 -4.16
C ALA A 146 -8.69 -21.01 -4.48
N GLY A 147 -7.56 -21.60 -4.06
CA GLY A 147 -7.32 -23.04 -4.18
C GLY A 147 -8.34 -23.87 -3.39
N LEU A 148 -8.66 -23.44 -2.16
CA LEU A 148 -9.67 -24.08 -1.32
C LEU A 148 -11.08 -23.95 -1.91
N ALA A 149 -11.44 -22.79 -2.46
CA ALA A 149 -12.72 -22.61 -3.16
C ALA A 149 -12.84 -23.57 -4.36
N PHE A 150 -11.76 -23.74 -5.13
CA PHE A 150 -11.72 -24.72 -6.21
C PHE A 150 -11.89 -26.17 -5.71
N GLU A 151 -11.30 -26.51 -4.57
CA GLU A 151 -11.47 -27.83 -3.94
C GLU A 151 -12.94 -28.10 -3.58
N VAL A 152 -13.63 -27.15 -2.94
CA VAL A 152 -15.08 -27.30 -2.62
C VAL A 152 -15.91 -27.40 -3.90
N SER A 153 -15.60 -26.58 -4.90
CA SER A 153 -16.26 -26.65 -6.21
C SER A 153 -16.11 -28.02 -6.86
N ALA A 154 -14.94 -28.68 -6.75
CA ALA A 154 -14.74 -30.02 -7.27
C ALA A 154 -15.59 -31.08 -6.53
N MET A 155 -15.83 -30.92 -5.23
CA MET A 155 -16.70 -31.81 -4.45
C MET A 155 -18.16 -31.75 -4.89
N THR A 156 -18.66 -30.58 -5.30
CA THR A 156 -20.01 -30.46 -5.89
C THR A 156 -20.13 -31.14 -7.25
N ARG A 157 -19.03 -31.21 -8.03
CA ARG A 157 -19.00 -31.76 -9.38
C ARG A 157 -18.73 -33.26 -9.45
N SER A 158 -18.39 -33.89 -8.33
CA SER A 158 -18.12 -35.32 -8.24
C SER A 158 -19.42 -36.06 -7.91
N PRO A 159 -20.16 -36.63 -8.87
CA PRO A 159 -21.36 -37.39 -8.56
C PRO A 159 -20.97 -38.61 -7.73
N LYS A 160 -21.56 -38.76 -6.54
CA LYS A 160 -21.51 -40.03 -5.79
C LYS A 160 -22.19 -41.08 -6.67
N GLN A 161 -21.42 -42.06 -7.16
CA GLN A 161 -21.95 -43.27 -7.80
C GLN A 161 -22.86 -43.97 -6.78
N SER A 162 -24.15 -44.01 -7.10
CA SER A 162 -25.20 -44.77 -6.41
C SER A 162 -25.09 -46.26 -6.69
#